data_AF-A0A957HXP1-F1
#
_entry.id   AF-A0A957HXP1-F1
#
_cell.length_a   1.000
_cell.length_b   1.000
_cell.length_c   1.000
_cell.angle_alpha   90.00
_cell.angle_beta   90.00
_cell.angle_gamma   90.00
#
_symmetry.space_group_name_H-M   'P 1'
#
loop_
_entity.id
_entity.type
_entity.pdbx_description
1 polymer ?
#
loop_
_entity_poly.entity_id
_entity_poly.type
_entity_poly.pdbx_seq_one_letter_code
_entity_poly.pdbx_strand_id
1 'polypeptide(L)'
;MQKVQSSIILLMIFMAVVFGVGGYLILTYLQDRPDMPEGTIPQTVNDAEVLLTFNPENAVRIVGPASAAIGSPGQQAQPAIDSGVAQTEITAVPTTPALDSAAQQQTELPTATPIPPMPEPTAVPPKITTIPYPVQSGDSLYNIARRTDTSIALMAEYGISATTLIPGTIIDLPIGNPAYCPGRQPYAVGEGDTAFSIGRRFGISAEDLQAINGLDASFTVKVADILCVPTN
;
A
#
# COMPACT_ATOMS: atom_id res chain seq x y z
N MET A 1 -25.96 51.75 -28.36
CA MET A 1 -25.95 51.22 -26.97
C MET A 1 -26.96 50.10 -26.72
N GLN A 2 -28.07 50.01 -27.47
CA GLN A 2 -29.12 48.98 -27.28
C GLN A 2 -28.70 47.53 -27.59
N LYS A 3 -27.74 47.32 -28.52
CA LYS A 3 -27.27 45.98 -28.91
C LYS A 3 -26.47 45.25 -27.83
N VAL A 4 -25.78 45.99 -26.95
CA VAL A 4 -24.98 45.43 -25.85
C VAL A 4 -25.90 45.00 -24.69
N GLN A 5 -26.95 45.76 -24.43
CA GLN A 5 -27.95 45.45 -23.39
C GLN A 5 -28.73 44.16 -23.71
N SER A 6 -29.14 43.94 -24.97
CA SER A 6 -29.78 42.66 -25.37
C SER A 6 -28.85 41.45 -25.25
N SER A 7 -27.55 41.61 -25.50
CA SER A 7 -26.60 40.49 -25.42
C SER A 7 -26.34 40.05 -23.98
N ILE A 8 -26.34 41.00 -23.04
CA ILE A 8 -26.17 40.71 -21.61
C ILE A 8 -27.42 40.03 -21.03
N ILE A 9 -28.62 40.50 -21.41
CA ILE A 9 -29.87 39.90 -20.96
C ILE A 9 -29.99 38.45 -21.47
N LEU A 10 -29.61 38.18 -22.72
CA LEU A 10 -29.62 36.82 -23.27
C LEU A 10 -28.63 35.89 -22.53
N LEU A 11 -27.43 36.39 -22.21
CA LEU A 11 -26.43 35.64 -21.45
C LEU A 11 -26.93 35.29 -20.04
N MET A 12 -27.58 36.23 -19.36
CA MET A 12 -28.14 36.00 -18.02
C MET A 12 -29.26 34.97 -18.02
N ILE A 13 -30.14 34.99 -19.02
CA ILE A 13 -31.21 33.99 -19.18
C ILE A 13 -30.60 32.61 -19.45
N PHE A 14 -29.58 32.54 -20.33
CA PHE A 14 -28.90 31.28 -20.64
C PHE A 14 -28.23 30.68 -19.40
N MET A 15 -27.50 31.50 -18.63
CA MET A 15 -26.89 31.08 -17.37
C MET A 15 -27.93 30.58 -16.37
N ALA A 16 -29.05 31.30 -16.18
CA ALA A 16 -30.11 30.88 -15.27
C ALA A 16 -30.72 29.52 -15.66
N VAL A 17 -30.90 29.25 -16.96
CA VAL A 17 -31.40 27.96 -17.45
C VAL A 17 -30.36 26.84 -17.23
N VAL A 18 -29.09 27.10 -17.53
CA VAL A 18 -28.01 26.10 -17.34
C VAL A 18 -27.84 25.74 -15.86
N PHE A 19 -27.82 26.74 -14.96
CA PHE A 19 -27.72 26.49 -13.52
C PHE A 19 -28.99 25.89 -12.93
N GLY A 20 -30.16 26.30 -13.41
CA GLY A 20 -31.44 25.74 -12.94
C GLY A 20 -31.60 24.27 -13.33
N VAL A 21 -31.37 23.93 -14.59
CA VAL A 21 -31.50 22.54 -15.09
C VAL A 21 -30.36 21.66 -14.56
N GLY A 22 -29.12 22.17 -14.54
CA GLY A 22 -27.98 21.45 -13.99
C GLY A 22 -28.10 21.20 -12.48
N GLY A 23 -28.53 22.20 -11.73
CA GLY A 23 -28.79 22.07 -10.29
C GLY A 23 -29.94 21.12 -10.00
N TYR A 24 -31.02 21.17 -10.79
CA TYR A 24 -32.15 20.26 -10.64
C TYR A 24 -31.76 18.80 -10.91
N LEU A 25 -30.97 18.53 -11.95
CA LEU A 25 -30.51 17.16 -12.26
C LEU A 25 -29.59 16.59 -11.17
N ILE A 26 -28.70 17.42 -10.61
CA ILE A 26 -27.82 17.02 -9.50
C ILE A 26 -28.63 16.73 -8.23
N LEU A 27 -29.63 17.55 -7.91
CA LEU A 27 -30.54 17.31 -6.79
C LEU A 27 -31.31 16.00 -6.98
N THR A 28 -31.89 15.75 -8.17
CA THR A 28 -32.60 14.49 -8.43
C THR A 28 -31.68 13.28 -8.37
N TYR A 29 -30.41 13.40 -8.78
CA TYR A 29 -29.45 12.31 -8.74
C TYR A 29 -28.94 12.01 -7.32
N LEU A 30 -28.90 13.02 -6.43
CA LEU A 30 -28.51 12.84 -5.03
C LEU A 30 -29.66 12.33 -4.16
N GLN A 31 -30.92 12.59 -4.55
CA GLN A 31 -32.11 12.08 -3.86
C GLN A 31 -32.38 10.60 -4.16
N ASP A 32 -31.96 10.10 -5.33
CA ASP A 32 -32.23 8.73 -5.78
C ASP A 32 -31.10 7.77 -5.39
N ARG A 33 -30.74 7.73 -4.09
CA ARG A 33 -30.01 6.58 -3.57
C ARG A 33 -30.98 5.40 -3.60
N PRO A 34 -30.74 4.35 -4.39
CA PRO A 34 -31.59 3.17 -4.30
C PRO A 34 -31.48 2.64 -2.87
N ASP A 35 -32.59 2.62 -2.15
CA ASP A 35 -32.69 2.00 -0.82
C ASP A 35 -32.14 0.58 -0.96
N MET A 36 -30.95 0.33 -0.38
CA MET A 36 -30.40 -1.02 -0.39
C MET A 36 -31.35 -1.89 0.42
N PRO A 37 -31.74 -3.07 -0.07
CA PRO A 37 -32.68 -3.92 0.63
C PRO A 37 -32.08 -4.31 1.98
N GLU A 38 -32.66 -3.80 3.07
CA GLU A 38 -32.33 -4.26 4.42
C GLU A 38 -32.75 -5.72 4.53
N GLY A 39 -31.78 -6.60 4.80
CA GLY A 39 -32.06 -8.02 4.90
C GLY A 39 -30.86 -8.90 4.62
N THR A 40 -31.09 -10.20 4.74
CA THR A 40 -30.10 -11.23 4.46
C THR A 40 -30.37 -11.81 3.08
N ILE A 41 -29.45 -11.61 2.15
CA ILE A 41 -29.56 -12.17 0.80
C ILE A 41 -28.70 -13.44 0.74
N PRO A 42 -29.28 -14.63 0.47
CA PRO A 42 -28.48 -15.81 0.25
C PRO A 42 -27.75 -15.68 -1.09
N GLN A 43 -26.45 -15.93 -1.08
CA GLN A 43 -25.62 -16.02 -2.28
C GLN A 43 -24.91 -17.37 -2.29
N THR A 44 -24.94 -18.05 -3.44
CA THR A 44 -24.24 -19.32 -3.62
C THR A 44 -22.88 -19.02 -4.22
N VAL A 45 -21.81 -19.28 -3.45
CA VAL A 45 -20.43 -19.14 -3.91
C VAL A 45 -19.76 -20.50 -3.75
N ASN A 46 -19.34 -21.12 -4.86
CA ASN A 46 -18.68 -22.43 -4.88
C ASN A 46 -19.44 -23.52 -4.09
N ASP A 47 -20.75 -23.66 -4.36
CA ASP A 47 -21.66 -24.63 -3.70
C ASP A 47 -21.86 -24.45 -2.18
N ALA A 48 -21.36 -23.35 -1.59
CA ALA A 48 -21.65 -22.96 -0.22
C ALA A 48 -22.69 -21.82 -0.17
N GLU A 49 -23.70 -21.98 0.69
CA GLU A 49 -24.65 -20.90 0.99
C GLU A 49 -23.98 -19.88 1.93
N VAL A 50 -23.79 -18.68 1.42
CA VAL A 50 -23.25 -17.54 2.17
C VAL A 50 -24.36 -16.52 2.38
N LEU A 51 -24.58 -16.15 3.64
CA LEU A 51 -25.60 -15.18 4.01
C LEU A 51 -24.97 -13.79 4.08
N LEU A 52 -25.35 -12.91 3.15
CA LEU A 52 -24.95 -11.51 3.16
C LEU A 52 -25.98 -10.68 3.93
N THR A 53 -25.62 -10.19 5.12
CA THR A 53 -26.46 -9.28 5.90
C THR A 53 -26.04 -7.83 5.65
N PHE A 54 -27.00 -7.00 5.26
CA PHE A 54 -26.85 -5.55 5.11
C PHE A 54 -27.47 -4.85 6.32
N ASN A 55 -26.67 -4.05 7.04
CA ASN A 55 -27.10 -3.26 8.20
C ASN A 55 -27.29 -1.78 7.79
N PRO A 56 -28.21 -1.01 8.42
CA PRO A 56 -28.42 0.42 8.18
C PRO A 56 -27.17 1.32 8.26
N GLU A 57 -26.06 0.87 8.87
CA GLU A 57 -24.78 1.59 8.90
C GLU A 57 -23.82 1.25 7.73
N ASN A 58 -24.30 0.65 6.64
CA ASN A 58 -23.53 0.36 5.42
C ASN A 58 -22.37 -0.66 5.55
N ALA A 59 -22.36 -1.50 6.60
CA ALA A 59 -21.38 -2.58 6.76
C ALA A 59 -21.89 -3.90 6.14
N VAL A 60 -21.13 -4.48 5.19
CA VAL A 60 -21.38 -5.82 4.65
C VAL A 60 -20.64 -6.85 5.52
N ARG A 61 -21.35 -7.82 6.09
CA ARG A 61 -20.76 -8.95 6.83
C ARG A 61 -21.06 -10.27 6.13
N ILE A 62 -20.02 -11.10 6.01
CA ILE A 62 -20.15 -12.50 5.58
C ILE A 62 -20.54 -13.32 6.81
N VAL A 63 -21.76 -13.85 6.84
CA VAL A 63 -22.19 -14.81 7.86
C VAL A 63 -22.00 -16.21 7.24
N GLY A 64 -21.15 -17.02 7.88
CA GLY A 64 -20.88 -18.41 7.45
C GLY A 64 -22.15 -19.27 7.42
N PRO A 65 -22.08 -20.47 6.81
CA PRO A 65 -23.27 -21.27 6.52
C PRO A 65 -24.06 -21.58 7.79
N ALA A 66 -25.38 -21.45 7.68
CA ALA A 66 -26.33 -21.80 8.72
C ALA A 66 -26.34 -23.33 8.93
N SER A 67 -25.44 -23.83 9.78
CA SER A 67 -25.59 -25.17 10.36
C SER A 67 -26.24 -25.05 11.74
N ALA A 68 -27.44 -25.60 11.81
CA ALA A 68 -28.26 -25.70 13.01
C ALA A 68 -27.57 -26.52 14.12
N ALA A 69 -27.63 -25.96 15.34
CA ALA A 69 -27.76 -26.55 16.67
C ALA A 69 -27.17 -27.93 17.01
N ILE A 70 -26.48 -28.03 18.15
CA ILE A 70 -26.79 -28.93 19.30
C ILE A 70 -25.87 -28.56 20.49
N GLY A 71 -26.48 -28.25 21.65
CA GLY A 71 -26.14 -28.88 22.93
C GLY A 71 -24.98 -28.36 23.80
N SER A 72 -25.37 -27.53 24.77
CA SER A 72 -25.07 -27.64 26.22
C SER A 72 -23.90 -26.88 26.89
N PRO A 73 -24.10 -26.46 28.17
CA PRO A 73 -23.31 -25.44 28.86
C PRO A 73 -22.40 -26.02 29.96
N GLY A 74 -21.37 -25.29 30.38
CA GLY A 74 -20.60 -25.69 31.56
C GLY A 74 -19.38 -24.82 31.93
N GLN A 75 -19.54 -24.10 33.04
CA GLN A 75 -18.53 -23.81 34.07
C GLN A 75 -17.37 -22.82 33.83
N GLN A 76 -17.62 -21.60 34.31
CA GLN A 76 -16.97 -20.94 35.46
C GLN A 76 -15.62 -21.47 36.02
N ALA A 77 -14.79 -20.46 36.34
CA ALA A 77 -13.90 -20.31 37.51
C ALA A 77 -12.43 -20.79 37.43
N GLN A 78 -11.55 -19.79 37.35
CA GLN A 78 -10.28 -19.55 38.09
C GLN A 78 -9.97 -20.47 39.30
N PRO A 79 -8.68 -20.68 39.69
CA PRO A 79 -7.86 -19.57 40.20
C PRO A 79 -6.35 -19.59 39.93
N ALA A 80 -5.77 -18.45 40.27
CA ALA A 80 -4.36 -18.09 40.29
C ALA A 80 -3.51 -18.92 41.28
N ILE A 81 -2.24 -19.09 40.91
CA ILE A 81 -1.07 -19.46 41.71
C ILE A 81 0.07 -18.61 41.15
N ASP A 82 1.13 -18.20 41.82
CA ASP A 82 1.51 -18.02 43.21
C ASP A 82 2.83 -17.21 43.11
N SER A 83 3.04 -16.27 44.01
CA SER A 83 4.22 -15.39 44.02
C SER A 83 5.37 -16.07 44.76
N GLY A 84 6.47 -16.35 44.06
CA GLY A 84 7.68 -16.97 44.64
C GLY A 84 8.94 -16.21 44.27
N VAL A 85 9.50 -15.53 45.26
CA VAL A 85 10.65 -14.62 45.25
C VAL A 85 11.98 -15.38 45.09
N ALA A 86 12.91 -14.89 44.28
CA ALA A 86 14.36 -15.08 44.51
C ALA A 86 15.19 -14.04 43.75
N GLN A 87 15.74 -13.09 44.50
CA GLN A 87 16.84 -12.22 44.12
C GLN A 87 18.16 -12.98 44.37
N THR A 88 19.15 -12.85 43.50
CA THR A 88 20.56 -12.96 43.89
C THR A 88 21.39 -12.03 43.02
N GLU A 89 21.65 -10.87 43.59
CA GLU A 89 22.71 -9.93 43.25
C GLU A 89 24.01 -10.46 43.86
N ILE A 90 25.10 -10.51 43.09
CA ILE A 90 26.46 -10.53 43.66
C ILE A 90 27.38 -9.60 42.87
N THR A 91 27.94 -8.72 43.65
CA THR A 91 28.78 -7.56 43.40
C THR A 91 30.16 -7.89 42.80
N ALA A 92 30.72 -6.88 42.12
CA ALA A 92 32.11 -6.65 41.70
C ALA A 92 33.18 -6.96 42.79
N VAL A 93 34.50 -6.98 42.58
CA VAL A 93 35.43 -5.92 42.12
C VAL A 93 36.85 -6.54 41.79
N PRO A 94 37.96 -5.80 41.50
CA PRO A 94 38.86 -6.10 40.37
C PRO A 94 40.33 -6.42 40.80
N THR A 95 41.25 -6.38 39.82
CA THR A 95 42.62 -5.79 39.84
C THR A 95 43.76 -6.71 39.33
N THR A 96 44.44 -6.17 38.31
CA THR A 96 45.74 -6.45 37.63
C THR A 96 46.95 -6.52 38.62
N PRO A 97 48.26 -6.79 38.27
CA PRO A 97 48.95 -6.70 36.95
C PRO A 97 50.12 -7.69 36.57
N ALA A 98 50.38 -7.80 35.26
CA ALA A 98 51.63 -7.73 34.45
C ALA A 98 52.92 -8.59 34.64
N LEU A 99 53.62 -8.74 33.48
CA LEU A 99 55.00 -9.19 33.14
C LEU A 99 55.15 -10.71 32.93
N ASP A 100 55.66 -11.25 31.82
CA ASP A 100 56.96 -11.00 31.19
C ASP A 100 57.02 -11.49 29.72
N SER A 101 57.99 -10.92 29.01
CA SER A 101 58.40 -11.03 27.62
C SER A 101 59.21 -12.31 27.33
N ALA A 102 58.96 -12.97 26.20
CA ALA A 102 59.96 -13.81 25.53
C ALA A 102 59.66 -13.94 24.02
N ALA A 103 60.52 -13.30 23.22
CA ALA A 103 60.87 -13.62 21.83
C ALA A 103 61.43 -15.08 21.77
N GLN A 104 61.41 -15.88 20.68
CA GLN A 104 61.27 -15.67 19.24
C GLN A 104 61.16 -17.07 18.55
N GLN A 105 60.74 -17.06 17.27
CA GLN A 105 61.24 -17.89 16.15
C GLN A 105 60.36 -19.02 15.54
N GLN A 106 59.58 -18.60 14.53
CA GLN A 106 59.35 -19.14 13.18
C GLN A 106 59.10 -20.64 12.93
N THR A 107 57.91 -20.92 12.38
CA THR A 107 57.75 -21.71 11.14
C THR A 107 56.77 -20.95 10.22
N GLU A 108 57.28 -20.08 9.34
CA GLU A 108 56.47 -19.42 8.32
C GLU A 108 56.15 -20.41 7.18
N LEU A 109 54.89 -20.83 7.10
CA LEU A 109 54.30 -21.48 5.93
C LEU A 109 54.21 -20.42 4.80
N PRO A 110 54.54 -20.74 3.53
CA PRO A 110 54.61 -19.75 2.47
C PRO A 110 53.31 -18.96 2.35
N THR A 111 53.46 -17.63 2.42
CA THR A 111 52.40 -16.66 2.21
C THR A 111 51.72 -16.91 0.87
N ALA A 112 50.50 -17.46 0.92
CA ALA A 112 49.59 -17.37 -0.21
C ALA A 112 49.29 -15.89 -0.43
N THR A 113 49.64 -15.38 -1.61
CA THR A 113 49.26 -14.05 -2.06
C THR A 113 47.76 -13.88 -1.84
N PRO A 114 47.26 -12.80 -1.20
CA PRO A 114 45.83 -12.56 -1.10
C PRO A 114 45.27 -12.46 -2.51
N ILE A 115 44.44 -13.43 -2.88
CA ILE A 115 43.66 -13.37 -4.12
C ILE A 115 42.77 -12.12 -3.98
N PRO A 116 42.76 -11.19 -4.94
CA PRO A 116 41.85 -10.05 -4.89
C PRO A 116 40.41 -10.56 -4.73
N PRO A 117 39.57 -9.90 -3.93
CA PRO A 117 38.17 -10.30 -3.83
C PRO A 117 37.58 -10.31 -5.24
N MET A 118 37.04 -11.46 -5.64
CA MET A 118 36.29 -11.62 -6.87
C MET A 118 35.18 -10.55 -6.89
N PRO A 119 34.93 -9.86 -8.02
CA PRO A 119 33.82 -8.92 -8.09
C PRO A 119 32.53 -9.67 -7.70
N GLU A 120 31.90 -9.20 -6.64
CA GLU A 120 30.60 -9.69 -6.19
C GLU A 120 29.62 -9.57 -7.37
N PRO A 121 28.83 -10.61 -7.70
CA PRO A 121 27.84 -10.53 -8.77
C PRO A 121 26.99 -9.29 -8.54
N THR A 122 26.93 -8.39 -9.54
CA THR A 122 26.15 -7.15 -9.45
C THR A 122 24.69 -7.52 -9.16
N ALA A 123 24.27 -7.43 -7.90
CA ALA A 123 22.93 -7.79 -7.49
C ALA A 123 21.96 -6.84 -8.21
N VAL A 124 20.94 -7.40 -8.87
CA VAL A 124 19.87 -6.59 -9.47
C VAL A 124 19.19 -5.82 -8.32
N PRO A 125 19.06 -4.48 -8.42
CA PRO A 125 18.44 -3.69 -7.36
C PRO A 125 16.98 -4.14 -7.12
N PRO A 126 16.51 -4.09 -5.86
CA PRO A 126 15.14 -4.48 -5.54
C PRO A 126 14.13 -3.53 -6.19
N LYS A 127 12.95 -4.03 -6.57
CA LYS A 127 11.89 -3.24 -7.21
C LYS A 127 11.31 -2.14 -6.32
N ILE A 128 11.17 -2.45 -5.04
CA ILE A 128 10.56 -1.58 -4.03
C ILE A 128 11.64 -1.18 -3.04
N THR A 129 11.60 0.07 -2.61
CA THR A 129 12.38 0.57 -1.48
C THR A 129 11.47 1.39 -0.59
N THR A 130 11.93 1.72 0.61
CA THR A 130 11.13 2.40 1.61
C THR A 130 11.83 3.68 2.02
N ILE A 131 11.08 4.78 2.07
CA ILE A 131 11.59 6.09 2.48
C ILE A 131 10.87 6.59 3.73
N PRO A 132 11.57 7.27 4.65
CA PRO A 132 10.91 7.92 5.77
C PRO A 132 10.06 9.08 5.24
N TYR A 133 8.76 9.02 5.48
CA TYR A 133 7.80 10.00 5.01
C TYR A 133 7.08 10.68 6.19
N PRO A 134 7.26 12.00 6.41
CA PRO A 134 6.55 12.72 7.44
C PRO A 134 5.10 13.01 6.99
N VAL A 135 4.14 12.44 7.70
CA VAL A 135 2.71 12.61 7.38
C VAL A 135 2.30 14.06 7.67
N GLN A 136 1.74 14.72 6.67
CA GLN A 136 1.29 16.11 6.77
C GLN A 136 -0.21 16.21 7.02
N SER A 137 -0.65 17.34 7.56
CA SER A 137 -2.08 17.64 7.69
C SER A 137 -2.72 17.72 6.29
N GLY A 138 -3.78 16.95 6.07
CA GLY A 138 -4.46 16.86 4.78
C GLY A 138 -3.93 15.75 3.85
N ASP A 139 -2.96 14.96 4.31
CA ASP A 139 -2.53 13.76 3.60
C ASP A 139 -3.65 12.72 3.51
N SER A 140 -3.72 12.04 2.37
CA SER A 140 -4.57 10.89 2.11
C SER A 140 -3.79 9.89 1.27
N LEU A 141 -4.15 8.61 1.32
CA LEU A 141 -3.50 7.60 0.46
C LEU A 141 -3.51 8.03 -1.01
N TYR A 142 -4.61 8.64 -1.45
CA TYR A 142 -4.76 9.11 -2.82
C TYR A 142 -3.77 10.23 -3.20
N ASN A 143 -3.65 11.29 -2.38
CA ASN A 143 -2.76 12.40 -2.72
C ASN A 143 -1.28 12.05 -2.54
N ILE A 144 -0.94 11.17 -1.60
CA ILE A 144 0.41 10.62 -1.44
C ILE A 144 0.78 9.82 -2.69
N ALA A 145 -0.07 8.87 -3.11
CA ALA A 145 0.16 8.07 -4.33
C ALA A 145 0.29 8.91 -5.60
N ARG A 146 -0.35 10.10 -5.67
CA ARG A 146 -0.24 10.98 -6.84
C ARG A 146 1.06 11.76 -6.94
N ARG A 147 1.71 12.05 -5.81
CA ARG A 147 2.91 12.90 -5.77
C ARG A 147 4.20 12.13 -5.52
N THR A 148 4.10 10.83 -5.25
CA THR A 148 5.23 9.93 -4.98
C THR A 148 5.12 8.70 -5.87
N ASP A 149 6.22 7.98 -6.06
CA ASP A 149 6.25 6.75 -6.88
C ASP A 149 5.67 5.53 -6.14
N THR A 150 4.50 5.69 -5.49
CA THR A 150 3.77 4.63 -4.78
C THR A 150 2.34 4.49 -5.32
N SER A 151 1.62 3.46 -4.87
CA SER A 151 0.20 3.27 -5.15
C SER A 151 -0.55 2.93 -3.87
N ILE A 152 -1.88 3.13 -3.87
CA ILE A 152 -2.72 2.76 -2.71
C ILE A 152 -2.60 1.26 -2.40
N ALA A 153 -2.57 0.43 -3.44
CA ALA A 153 -2.38 -1.02 -3.31
C ALA A 153 -1.01 -1.35 -2.70
N LEU A 154 0.07 -0.72 -3.18
CA LEU A 154 1.41 -0.93 -2.64
C LEU A 154 1.50 -0.48 -1.17
N MET A 155 0.93 0.67 -0.82
CA MET A 155 0.85 1.10 0.59
C MET A 155 0.11 0.09 1.47
N ALA A 156 -1.00 -0.46 0.96
CA ALA A 156 -1.78 -1.46 1.69
C ALA A 156 -1.01 -2.76 1.95
N GLU A 157 -0.17 -3.23 0.99
CA GLU A 157 0.70 -4.39 1.18
C GLU A 157 1.71 -4.20 2.34
N TYR A 158 2.08 -2.96 2.61
CA TYR A 158 2.98 -2.58 3.70
C TYR A 158 2.22 -2.13 4.96
N GLY A 159 0.91 -2.37 5.04
CA GLY A 159 0.09 -2.06 6.21
C GLY A 159 -0.20 -0.55 6.40
N ILE A 160 0.04 0.27 5.37
CA ILE A 160 -0.27 1.69 5.41
C ILE A 160 -1.70 1.88 4.92
N SER A 161 -2.54 2.40 5.82
CA SER A 161 -3.94 2.70 5.55
C SER A 161 -4.28 4.10 6.03
N ALA A 162 -5.53 4.54 5.81
CA ALA A 162 -5.99 5.86 6.24
C ALA A 162 -5.86 6.07 7.77
N THR A 163 -5.94 5.01 8.57
CA THR A 163 -5.77 5.09 10.03
C THR A 163 -4.32 5.24 10.46
N THR A 164 -3.36 4.85 9.60
CA THR A 164 -1.92 5.01 9.84
C THR A 164 -1.45 6.44 9.53
N LEU A 165 -2.20 7.20 8.73
CA LEU A 165 -1.86 8.57 8.32
C LEU A 165 -2.21 9.59 9.41
N ILE A 166 -1.47 9.56 10.52
CA ILE A 166 -1.60 10.52 11.62
C ILE A 166 -0.66 11.70 11.37
N PRO A 167 -1.16 12.95 11.22
CA PRO A 167 -0.29 14.10 10.98
C PRO A 167 0.81 14.26 12.05
N GLY A 168 2.03 14.51 11.61
CA GLY A 168 3.21 14.67 12.46
C GLY A 168 3.96 13.38 12.78
N THR A 169 3.44 12.21 12.39
CA THR A 169 4.21 10.95 12.48
C THR A 169 5.10 10.75 11.24
N ILE A 170 6.07 9.87 11.37
CA ILE A 170 6.88 9.40 10.24
C ILE A 170 6.46 7.96 9.96
N ILE A 171 6.16 7.67 8.70
CA ILE A 171 5.88 6.32 8.21
C ILE A 171 6.97 5.87 7.25
N ASP A 172 7.16 4.56 7.18
CA ASP A 172 8.05 3.90 6.23
C ASP A 172 7.30 3.70 4.91
N LEU A 173 7.33 4.70 4.02
CA LEU A 173 6.54 4.71 2.79
C LEU A 173 7.20 3.86 1.68
N PRO A 174 6.56 2.78 1.20
CA PRO A 174 7.08 1.99 0.10
C PRO A 174 6.91 2.77 -1.21
N ILE A 175 7.97 2.84 -2.00
CA ILE A 175 7.99 3.45 -3.32
C ILE A 175 8.68 2.52 -4.32
N GLY A 176 8.40 2.70 -5.60
CA GLY A 176 9.20 2.11 -6.66
C GLY A 176 10.65 2.59 -6.57
N ASN A 177 11.60 1.66 -6.56
CA ASN A 177 13.02 1.98 -6.43
C ASN A 177 13.53 2.60 -7.74
N PRO A 178 14.03 3.85 -7.73
CA PRO A 178 14.58 4.47 -8.94
C PRO A 178 15.75 3.69 -9.54
N ALA A 179 16.56 3.00 -8.71
CA ALA A 179 17.67 2.18 -9.18
C ALA A 179 17.21 0.93 -9.96
N TYR A 180 15.97 0.47 -9.76
CA TYR A 180 15.40 -0.65 -10.50
C TYR A 180 15.11 -0.31 -11.97
N CYS A 181 14.85 0.96 -12.27
CA CYS A 181 14.53 1.45 -13.60
C CYS A 181 15.61 2.42 -14.11
N PRO A 182 16.85 1.97 -14.38
CA PRO A 182 17.91 2.86 -14.81
C PRO A 182 17.55 3.56 -16.13
N GLY A 183 17.62 4.90 -16.13
CA GLY A 183 17.25 5.74 -17.29
C GLY A 183 15.74 5.80 -17.56
N ARG A 184 14.91 5.37 -16.60
CA ARG A 184 13.45 5.31 -16.69
C ARG A 184 12.84 5.71 -15.34
N GLN A 185 11.52 5.82 -15.27
CA GLN A 185 10.81 6.07 -14.03
C GLN A 185 10.15 4.77 -13.53
N PRO A 186 10.25 4.43 -12.23
CA PRO A 186 9.44 3.37 -11.66
C PRO A 186 7.99 3.82 -11.49
N TYR A 187 7.04 2.96 -11.86
CA TYR A 187 5.61 3.20 -11.73
C TYR A 187 5.00 2.08 -10.88
N ALA A 188 4.43 2.47 -9.74
CA ALA A 188 3.66 1.57 -8.90
C ALA A 188 2.22 1.43 -9.45
N VAL A 189 1.85 0.22 -9.83
CA VAL A 189 0.55 -0.09 -10.42
C VAL A 189 -0.56 0.10 -9.38
N GLY A 190 -1.57 0.88 -9.75
CA GLY A 190 -2.77 1.12 -8.94
C GLY A 190 -3.94 0.21 -9.31
N GLU A 191 -5.03 0.29 -8.54
CA GLU A 191 -6.27 -0.36 -8.91
C GLU A 191 -6.83 0.18 -10.24
N GLY A 192 -7.33 -0.73 -11.07
CA GLY A 192 -7.91 -0.40 -12.38
C GLY A 192 -6.87 -0.11 -13.47
N ASP A 193 -5.58 -0.15 -13.15
CA ASP A 193 -4.53 -0.04 -14.17
C ASP A 193 -4.51 -1.28 -15.08
N THR A 194 -4.27 -1.01 -16.36
CA THR A 194 -4.07 -1.99 -17.41
C THR A 194 -2.84 -1.58 -18.21
N ALA A 195 -2.23 -2.51 -18.96
CA ALA A 195 -1.10 -2.17 -19.81
C ALA A 195 -1.46 -1.05 -20.80
N PHE A 196 -2.70 -1.05 -21.30
CA PHE A 196 -3.24 -0.02 -22.17
C PHE A 196 -3.39 1.35 -21.49
N SER A 197 -3.97 1.41 -20.29
CA SER A 197 -4.16 2.69 -19.58
C SER A 197 -2.83 3.30 -19.14
N ILE A 198 -1.88 2.46 -18.70
CA ILE A 198 -0.53 2.88 -18.34
C ILE A 198 0.20 3.37 -19.58
N GLY A 199 0.23 2.58 -20.67
CA GLY A 199 0.90 2.97 -21.90
C GLY A 199 0.41 4.33 -22.41
N ARG A 200 -0.92 4.51 -22.48
CA ARG A 200 -1.53 5.80 -22.87
C ARG A 200 -1.11 6.96 -21.97
N ARG A 201 -0.96 6.74 -20.66
CA ARG A 201 -0.53 7.77 -19.70
C ARG A 201 0.91 8.23 -19.96
N PHE A 202 1.77 7.34 -20.42
CA PHE A 202 3.19 7.60 -20.69
C PHE A 202 3.52 7.68 -22.20
N GLY A 203 2.50 7.78 -23.06
CA GLY A 203 2.68 7.98 -24.50
C GLY A 203 3.25 6.79 -25.27
N ILE A 204 3.11 5.56 -24.76
CA ILE A 204 3.60 4.34 -25.40
C ILE A 204 2.47 3.31 -25.61
N SER A 205 2.69 2.34 -26.48
CA SER A 205 1.76 1.21 -26.65
C SER A 205 1.84 0.23 -25.47
N ALA A 206 0.85 -0.65 -25.35
CA ALA A 206 0.91 -1.72 -24.34
C ALA A 206 2.05 -2.69 -24.64
N GLU A 207 2.31 -2.93 -25.93
CA GLU A 207 3.37 -3.77 -26.45
C GLU A 207 4.75 -3.16 -26.12
N ASP A 208 4.91 -1.84 -26.28
CA ASP A 208 6.14 -1.14 -25.90
C ASP A 208 6.35 -1.16 -24.39
N LEU A 209 5.29 -1.00 -23.59
CA LEU A 209 5.36 -1.13 -22.13
C LEU A 209 5.85 -2.53 -21.72
N GLN A 210 5.31 -3.58 -22.35
CA GLN A 210 5.77 -4.97 -22.13
C GLN A 210 7.24 -5.14 -22.53
N ALA A 211 7.62 -4.68 -23.72
CA ALA A 211 8.97 -4.79 -24.25
C ALA A 211 10.02 -4.09 -23.38
N ILE A 212 9.72 -2.87 -22.92
CA ILE A 212 10.56 -2.10 -21.99
C ILE A 212 10.80 -2.85 -20.69
N ASN A 213 9.82 -3.63 -20.23
CA ASN A 213 9.89 -4.37 -18.97
C ASN A 213 10.32 -5.85 -19.14
N GLY A 214 10.64 -6.28 -20.36
CA GLY A 214 11.00 -7.67 -20.65
C GLY A 214 9.86 -8.66 -20.38
N LEU A 215 8.61 -8.22 -20.54
CA LEU A 215 7.41 -8.99 -20.29
C LEU A 215 6.87 -9.57 -21.60
N ASP A 216 6.28 -10.77 -21.53
CA ASP A 216 5.67 -11.40 -22.68
C ASP A 216 4.22 -10.93 -22.91
N ALA A 217 3.64 -11.30 -24.05
CA ALA A 217 2.30 -10.87 -24.46
C ALA A 217 1.17 -11.37 -23.55
N SER A 218 1.39 -12.44 -22.76
CA SER A 218 0.42 -12.94 -21.78
C SER A 218 0.50 -12.22 -20.43
N PHE A 219 1.45 -11.29 -20.27
CA PHE A 219 1.60 -10.53 -19.04
C PHE A 219 0.32 -9.80 -18.67
N THR A 220 -0.13 -10.04 -17.44
CA THR A 220 -1.26 -9.34 -16.82
C THR A 220 -0.71 -8.37 -15.78
N VAL A 221 -1.05 -7.09 -15.91
CA VAL A 221 -0.74 -6.05 -14.93
C VAL A 221 -1.41 -6.40 -13.60
N LYS A 222 -0.62 -6.48 -12.53
CA LYS A 222 -1.13 -6.72 -11.17
C LYS A 222 -0.98 -5.47 -10.34
N VAL A 223 -1.97 -5.22 -9.48
CA VAL A 223 -1.90 -4.15 -8.50
C VAL A 223 -0.65 -4.29 -7.63
N ALA A 224 -0.10 -3.15 -7.22
CA ALA A 224 1.15 -3.04 -6.44
C ALA A 224 2.45 -3.45 -7.17
N ASP A 225 2.39 -4.00 -8.40
CA ASP A 225 3.60 -4.24 -9.19
C ASP A 225 4.35 -2.93 -9.50
N ILE A 226 5.67 -3.04 -9.66
CA ILE A 226 6.52 -1.96 -10.18
C ILE A 226 6.87 -2.23 -11.65
N LEU A 227 6.49 -1.30 -12.52
CA LEU A 227 6.86 -1.28 -13.93
C LEU A 227 7.76 -0.09 -14.23
N CYS A 228 8.75 -0.27 -15.09
CA CYS A 228 9.53 0.82 -15.63
C CYS A 228 8.78 1.47 -16.79
N VAL A 229 8.63 2.79 -16.74
CA VAL A 229 7.98 3.62 -17.76
C VAL A 229 8.94 4.71 -18.24
N PRO A 230 8.73 5.28 -19.44
CA PRO A 230 9.53 6.41 -19.92
C PRO A 230 9.50 7.60 -18.95
N THR A 231 10.60 8.33 -18.87
CA THR A 231 10.63 9.67 -18.27
C THR A 231 10.04 10.65 -19.29
N ASN A 232 8.89 11.26 -18.97
CA ASN A 232 8.28 12.31 -19.80
C ASN A 232 9.13 13.59 -19.84
#